data_AF-A0A1G4JTM5-F1
#
_entry.id   AF-A0A1G4JTM5-F1
#
_cell.length_a   1.000
_cell.length_b   1.000
_cell.length_c   1.000
_cell.angle_alpha   90.00
_cell.angle_beta   90.00
_cell.angle_gamma   90.00
#
_symmetry.space_group_name_H-M   'P 1'
#
loop_
_entity.id
_entity.type
_entity.pdbx_description
1 polymer ?
#
loop_
_entity_poly.entity_id
_entity_poly.type
_entity_poly.pdbx_seq_one_letter_code
_entity_poly.pdbx_strand_id
1 'polypeptide(L)'
;MDVASSAKQESPPQLPEANRIDIGETIGGSQTRKYLNERVTPALLRGMRLLAKDQPEDPLRALGEYLIQESQQQASSVSAESNASSNN
;
A
#
# COMPACT_ATOMS: atom_id res chain seq x y z
N MET A 1 -33.71 56.49 15.32
CA MET A 1 -34.61 55.37 15.67
C MET A 1 -34.62 54.47 14.46
N ASP A 2 -33.59 53.64 14.42
CA ASP A 2 -33.02 53.10 13.21
C ASP A 2 -33.55 51.68 12.98
N VAL A 3 -34.24 51.57 11.86
CA VAL A 3 -34.37 50.46 10.93
C VAL A 3 -33.79 49.08 11.30
N ALA A 4 -34.71 48.11 11.29
CA ALA A 4 -34.62 46.78 10.68
C ALA A 4 -33.61 45.74 11.22
N SER A 5 -34.20 44.78 11.96
CA SER A 5 -33.73 43.41 12.16
C SER A 5 -33.55 42.65 10.83
N SER A 6 -32.35 42.11 10.60
CA SER A 6 -32.01 40.87 9.85
C SER A 6 -30.48 40.80 9.83
N ALA A 7 -29.75 39.73 10.10
CA ALA A 7 -30.01 38.33 9.82
C ALA A 7 -29.28 37.44 10.84
N LYS A 8 -29.97 36.39 11.30
CA LYS A 8 -29.31 35.18 11.77
C LYS A 8 -28.44 34.66 10.62
N GLN A 9 -27.13 34.84 10.73
CA GLN A 9 -26.17 34.14 9.90
C GLN A 9 -26.07 32.71 10.43
N GLU A 10 -27.03 31.88 10.06
CA GLU A 10 -27.00 30.45 10.30
C GLU A 10 -25.98 29.86 9.33
N SER A 11 -24.76 29.65 9.83
CA SER A 11 -23.69 28.94 9.13
C SER A 11 -24.24 27.60 8.61
N PRO A 12 -24.02 27.25 7.33
CA PRO A 12 -24.48 25.98 6.78
C PRO A 12 -23.97 24.81 7.65
N PRO A 13 -24.77 23.75 7.87
CA PRO A 13 -24.30 22.55 8.54
C PRO A 13 -23.12 21.98 7.74
N GLN A 14 -21.93 21.94 8.35
CA GLN A 14 -20.77 21.26 7.78
C GLN A 14 -21.12 19.79 7.63
N LEU A 15 -21.33 19.38 6.39
CA LEU A 15 -21.38 17.97 6.00
C LEU A 15 -20.06 17.31 6.43
N PRO A 16 -20.08 16.06 6.93
CA PRO A 16 -18.87 15.35 7.33
C PRO A 16 -17.92 15.27 6.13
N GLU A 17 -16.66 15.68 6.35
CA GLU A 17 -15.57 15.75 5.38
C GLU A 17 -15.08 14.36 4.90
N ALA A 18 -15.98 13.43 4.61
CA ALA A 18 -15.64 12.06 4.22
C ALA A 18 -15.32 11.90 2.72
N ASN A 19 -15.06 12.99 1.99
CA ASN A 19 -14.70 12.91 0.57
C ASN A 19 -14.00 14.16 0.02
N ARG A 20 -13.07 14.77 0.75
CA ARG A 20 -12.09 15.65 0.10
C ARG A 20 -11.05 14.75 -0.55
N ILE A 21 -11.25 14.42 -1.81
CA ILE A 21 -10.22 13.78 -2.62
C ILE A 21 -9.08 14.80 -2.75
N ASP A 22 -8.00 14.58 -2.00
CA ASP A 22 -6.82 15.43 -2.07
C ASP A 22 -6.13 15.20 -3.43
N ILE A 23 -6.08 16.25 -4.25
CA ILE A 23 -5.59 16.14 -5.62
C ILE A 23 -4.09 15.81 -5.62
N GLY A 24 -3.37 16.12 -4.54
CA GLY A 24 -1.99 15.69 -4.30
C GLY A 24 -1.85 14.17 -4.09
N GLU A 25 -2.88 13.52 -3.56
CA GLU A 25 -2.97 12.06 -3.40
C GLU A 25 -3.35 11.36 -4.72
N THR A 26 -3.99 12.08 -5.65
CA THR A 26 -4.41 11.53 -6.95
C THR A 26 -3.40 11.76 -8.08
N ILE A 27 -2.56 12.80 -8.02
CA ILE A 27 -1.41 12.96 -8.95
C ILE A 27 -0.21 12.09 -8.53
N GLY A 28 -0.20 11.59 -7.30
CA GLY A 28 0.60 10.43 -6.91
C GLY A 28 0.04 9.83 -5.62
N GLY A 29 -0.47 8.60 -5.65
CA GLY A 29 -0.90 7.87 -4.45
C GLY A 29 0.30 7.56 -3.54
N SER A 30 0.77 8.57 -2.81
CA SER A 30 2.21 8.87 -2.71
C SER A 30 2.98 8.12 -1.63
N GLN A 31 2.34 7.46 -0.66
CA GLN A 31 3.05 6.68 0.36
C GLN A 31 2.61 5.22 0.38
N THR A 32 1.30 4.95 0.37
CA THR A 32 0.76 3.59 0.41
C THR A 32 1.21 2.76 -0.80
N ARG A 33 1.12 3.31 -2.02
CA ARG A 33 1.56 2.61 -3.23
C ARG A 33 3.07 2.35 -3.21
N LYS A 34 3.88 3.31 -2.74
CA LYS A 34 5.33 3.14 -2.61
C LYS A 34 5.65 1.99 -1.65
N TYR A 35 5.05 2.02 -0.46
CA TYR A 35 5.22 0.94 0.52
C TYR A 35 4.86 -0.43 -0.08
N LEU A 36 3.71 -0.53 -0.75
CA LEU A 36 3.31 -1.80 -1.38
C LEU A 36 4.31 -2.24 -2.45
N ASN A 37 4.71 -1.32 -3.33
CA ASN A 37 5.65 -1.57 -4.42
C ASN A 37 7.05 -1.96 -3.94
N GLU A 38 7.50 -1.40 -2.81
CA GLU A 38 8.81 -1.70 -2.24
C GLU A 38 8.82 -2.99 -1.42
N ARG A 39 7.71 -3.32 -0.75
CA ARG A 39 7.69 -4.40 0.24
C ARG A 39 7.10 -5.70 -0.29
N VAL A 40 5.97 -5.65 -1.01
CA VAL A 40 5.17 -6.85 -1.31
C VAL A 40 4.97 -7.10 -2.80
N THR A 41 4.81 -6.05 -3.61
CA THR A 41 4.52 -6.17 -5.05
C THR A 41 5.52 -7.06 -5.80
N PRO A 42 6.85 -7.01 -5.58
CA PRO A 42 7.78 -7.84 -6.33
C PRO A 42 7.57 -9.34 -6.10
N ALA A 43 7.34 -9.74 -4.85
CA ALA A 43 7.07 -11.14 -4.50
C ALA A 43 5.69 -11.57 -5.04
N LEU A 44 4.68 -10.72 -4.89
CA LEU A 44 3.34 -11.00 -5.42
C LEU A 44 3.35 -11.24 -6.93
N LEU A 45 4.04 -10.39 -7.71
CA LEU A 45 4.13 -10.55 -9.16
C LEU A 45 4.82 -11.86 -9.58
N ARG A 46 5.86 -12.29 -8.84
CA ARG A 46 6.52 -13.58 -9.09
C ARG A 46 5.60 -14.75 -8.78
N GLY A 47 4.93 -14.73 -7.62
CA GLY A 47 3.97 -15.76 -7.23
C GLY A 47 2.80 -15.86 -8.20
N MET A 48 2.24 -14.73 -8.63
CA MET A 48 1.16 -14.69 -9.62
C MET A 48 1.58 -15.28 -10.97
N ARG A 49 2.84 -15.11 -11.38
CA ARG A 49 3.37 -15.74 -12.60
C ARG A 49 3.42 -17.26 -12.50
N LEU A 50 3.79 -17.79 -11.33
CA LEU A 50 3.77 -19.24 -11.06
C LEU A 50 2.34 -19.76 -11.07
N LEU A 51 1.40 -19.08 -10.42
CA LEU A 51 -0.02 -19.44 -10.45
C LEU A 51 -0.57 -19.51 -11.87
N ALA A 52 -0.26 -18.51 -12.70
CA ALA A 52 -0.74 -18.46 -14.08
C ALA A 52 -0.23 -19.64 -14.93
N LYS A 53 0.96 -20.15 -14.62
CA LYS A 53 1.60 -21.27 -15.30
C LYS A 53 1.09 -22.62 -14.79
N ASP A 54 1.11 -22.81 -13.47
CA ASP A 54 0.91 -24.12 -12.86
C ASP A 54 -0.57 -24.40 -12.54
N GLN A 55 -1.41 -23.36 -12.50
CA GLN A 55 -2.86 -23.42 -12.29
C GLN A 55 -3.29 -24.46 -11.25
N PRO A 56 -2.78 -24.37 -10.00
CA PRO A 56 -3.08 -25.33 -8.96
C PRO A 56 -4.57 -25.31 -8.57
N GLU A 57 -5.05 -26.42 -8.02
CA GLU A 57 -6.45 -26.57 -7.59
C GLU A 57 -6.85 -25.54 -6.51
N ASP A 58 -5.93 -25.22 -5.60
CA ASP A 58 -6.10 -24.16 -4.59
C ASP A 58 -5.07 -23.02 -4.82
N PRO A 59 -5.38 -22.04 -5.67
CA PRO A 59 -4.45 -20.98 -6.05
C PRO A 59 -4.07 -20.07 -4.89
N LEU A 60 -5.00 -19.77 -3.99
CA LEU A 60 -4.73 -18.88 -2.87
C LEU A 60 -3.81 -19.53 -1.85
N ARG A 61 -3.99 -20.81 -1.57
CA ARG A 61 -3.09 -21.58 -0.71
C ARG A 61 -1.69 -21.64 -1.29
N ALA A 62 -1.57 -22.00 -2.58
CA ALA A 62 -0.28 -22.08 -3.26
C ALA A 62 0.46 -20.73 -3.25
N LEU A 63 -0.25 -19.62 -3.48
CA LEU A 63 0.33 -18.28 -3.41
C LEU A 63 0.77 -17.93 -1.98
N GLY A 64 -0.02 -18.27 -0.96
CA GLY A 64 0.31 -18.03 0.43
C GLY A 64 1.58 -18.78 0.87
N GLU A 65 1.68 -20.06 0.53
CA GLU A 65 2.86 -20.89 0.79
C GLU A 65 4.10 -20.32 0.10
N TYR A 66 3.98 -19.90 -1.16
CA TYR A 66 5.05 -19.23 -1.91
C TYR A 66 5.55 -17.95 -1.20
N LEU A 67 4.64 -17.08 -0.75
CA LEU A 67 5.02 -15.82 -0.09
C LEU A 67 5.75 -16.07 1.23
N ILE A 68 5.32 -17.08 2.00
CA ILE A 68 6.00 -17.49 3.25
C ILE A 68 7.42 -17.98 2.93
N GLN A 69 7.60 -18.77 1.88
CA GLN A 69 8.91 -19.29 1.48
C GLN A 69 9.85 -18.17 0.97
N GLU A 70 9.35 -17.22 0.18
CA GLU A 70 10.11 -16.05 -0.28
C GLU A 70 10.59 -15.20 0.90
N SER A 71 9.75 -14.98 1.92
CA SER A 71 10.12 -14.17 3.08
C SER A 71 11.32 -14.75 3.84
N GLN A 72 11.42 -16.08 3.93
CA GLN A 72 12.53 -16.79 4.58
C GLN A 72 13.82 -16.72 3.76
N GLN A 73 13.71 -16.80 2.43
CA GLN A 73 14.85 -16.65 1.52
C GLN A 73 15.43 -15.24 1.56
N GLN A 74 14.60 -14.20 1.64
CA GLN A 74 15.07 -12.82 1.78
C GLN A 74 15.77 -12.58 3.13
N ALA A 75 15.27 -13.18 4.22
CA ALA A 75 15.94 -13.07 5.52
C ALA A 75 17.32 -13.77 5.53
N SER A 76 17.44 -14.89 4.83
CA SER A 76 18.70 -15.65 4.75
C SER A 76 19.73 -15.01 3.84
N SER A 77 19.33 -14.36 2.73
CA SER A 77 20.26 -13.65 1.84
C SER A 77 20.91 -12.43 2.51
N VAL A 78 20.13 -11.65 3.28
CA VAL A 78 20.64 -10.47 4.02
C VAL A 78 21.71 -10.86 5.04
N SER A 79 21.64 -12.08 5.57
CA SER A 79 22.60 -12.58 6.57
C SER A 79 23.95 -12.97 5.95
N ALA A 80 24.01 -13.24 4.65
CA ALA A 80 25.23 -13.66 3.95
C ALA A 80 26.07 -12.46 3.47
N GLU A 81 25.44 -11.33 3.12
CA GLU A 81 26.11 -10.14 2.57
C GLU A 81 26.90 -9.35 3.62
N SER A 82 26.53 -9.42 4.91
CA SER A 82 27.22 -8.73 6.01
C SER A 82 28.63 -9.27 6.30
N ASN A 83 28.99 -10.45 5.82
CA ASN A 83 30.30 -11.07 6.08
C ASN A 83 31.33 -10.83 4.94
N ALA A 84 30.89 -10.36 3.78
CA ALA A 84 31.77 -10.14 2.61
C ALA A 84 32.41 -8.74 2.57
N SER A 85 31.86 -7.77 3.31
CA SER A 85 32.25 -6.36 3.20
C SER A 85 33.35 -5.91 4.19
N SER A 86 33.94 -6.84 4.96
CA SER A 86 34.94 -6.52 6.00
C SER A 86 36.40 -6.87 5.66
N ASN A 87 36.70 -7.33 4.43
CA ASN A 87 38.06 -7.64 3.97
C ASN A 87 38.47 -6.73 2.81
N ASN A 88 38.85 -5.48 3.09
CA ASN A 88 39.79 -4.70 2.27
C ASN A 88 40.46 -3.62 3.10
#